data_AF-A0A6I4RGC8-F1
#
_entry.id   AF-A0A6I4RGC8-F1
#
_cell.length_a   1.000
_cell.length_b   1.000
_cell.length_c   1.000
_cell.angle_alpha   90.00
_cell.angle_beta   90.00
_cell.angle_gamma   90.00
#
_symmetry.space_group_name_H-M   'P 1'
#
loop_
_entity.id
_entity.type
_entity.pdbx_description
1 polymer ?
#
loop_
_entity_poly.entity_id
_entity_poly.type
_entity_poly.pdbx_seq_one_letter_code
_entity_poly.pdbx_strand_id
1 'polypeptide(L)'
;MVEFQEKVLLINHNKIKTFDFNIRTIIELEKIIIILLEIPFENNVYKNNILAVDYNGNVVWTLNNIGYTKNIYPMEQINLIDDYLYATDFYGRRLKISVDTGEIIEFSISK
;
A
#
# COMPACT_ATOMS: atom_id res chain seq x y z
N MET A 1 6.03 15.59 10.23
CA MET A 1 6.75 15.16 9.01
C MET A 1 6.89 13.66 9.05
N VAL A 2 6.29 12.96 8.08
CA VAL A 2 6.38 11.50 7.94
C VAL A 2 7.46 11.19 6.90
N GLU A 3 8.37 10.28 7.25
CA GLU A 3 9.50 9.88 6.42
C GLU A 3 9.69 8.36 6.50
N PHE A 4 10.50 7.80 5.62
CA PHE A 4 10.94 6.42 5.73
C PHE A 4 12.40 6.22 5.36
N GLN A 5 13.00 5.18 5.93
CA GLN A 5 14.35 4.71 5.62
C GLN A 5 14.31 3.20 5.49
N GLU A 6 14.52 2.70 4.27
CA GLU A 6 14.36 1.27 3.94
C GLU A 6 13.05 0.71 4.50
N LYS A 7 13.11 -0.10 5.56
CA LYS A 7 11.97 -0.78 6.20
C LYS A 7 11.33 0.00 7.34
N VAL A 8 11.84 1.19 7.66
CA VAL A 8 11.48 1.93 8.88
C VAL A 8 10.64 3.14 8.53
N LEU A 9 9.47 3.25 9.17
CA LEU A 9 8.63 4.45 9.14
C LEU A 9 9.01 5.36 10.32
N LEU A 10 9.19 6.63 10.01
CA LEU A 10 9.63 7.68 10.92
C LEU A 10 8.58 8.79 10.99
N ILE A 11 8.33 9.31 12.18
CA ILE A 11 7.51 10.51 12.39
C ILE A 11 8.33 11.49 13.22
N ASN A 12 8.61 12.66 12.65
CA ASN A 12 9.51 13.66 13.24
C ASN A 12 10.85 13.03 13.65
N HIS A 13 11.43 12.21 12.76
CA HIS A 13 12.67 11.42 12.96
C HIS A 13 12.63 10.32 14.01
N ASN A 14 11.49 10.10 14.69
CA ASN A 14 11.34 8.98 15.63
C ASN A 14 10.82 7.75 14.90
N LYS A 15 11.45 6.60 15.14
CA LYS A 15 10.97 5.31 14.63
C LYS A 15 9.61 4.98 15.22
N ILE A 16 8.63 4.79 14.35
CA ILE A 16 7.27 4.39 14.72
C ILE A 16 7.03 2.91 14.43
N LYS A 17 7.50 2.42 13.27
CA LYS A 17 7.29 1.03 12.87
C LYS A 17 8.44 0.51 12.02
N THR A 18 8.69 -0.79 12.09
CA THR A 18 9.57 -1.53 11.18
C THR A 18 8.76 -2.60 10.46
N PHE A 19 8.92 -2.71 9.15
CA PHE A 19 8.28 -3.71 8.30
C PHE A 19 9.26 -4.81 7.90
N ASP A 20 8.74 -5.92 7.37
CA ASP A 20 9.56 -7.04 6.88
C ASP A 20 10.24 -6.71 5.55
N PHE A 21 9.61 -5.85 4.75
CA PHE A 21 10.04 -5.41 3.44
C PHE A 21 10.36 -3.91 3.44
N ASN A 22 11.13 -3.46 2.45
CA ASN A 22 11.41 -2.04 2.27
C ASN A 22 10.11 -1.30 1.94
N ILE A 23 10.01 -0.06 2.37
CA ILE A 23 8.94 0.86 1.98
C ILE A 23 9.32 1.43 0.62
N ARG A 24 8.45 1.24 -0.38
CA ARG A 24 8.59 1.81 -1.71
C ARG A 24 8.16 3.27 -1.71
N THR A 25 6.99 3.55 -1.14
CA THR A 25 6.44 4.91 -1.05
C THR A 25 5.41 5.00 0.08
N ILE A 26 5.11 6.23 0.49
CA ILE A 26 4.09 6.57 1.48
C ILE A 26 3.18 7.67 0.95
N ILE A 27 1.93 7.70 1.41
CA ILE A 27 1.01 8.83 1.25
C ILE A 27 0.51 9.22 2.63
N GLU A 28 0.84 10.43 3.06
CA GLU A 28 0.39 11.00 4.34
C GLU A 28 -1.03 11.57 4.18
N LEU A 29 -1.93 11.17 5.08
CA LEU A 29 -3.30 11.67 5.19
C LEU A 29 -3.56 12.10 6.64
N GLU A 30 -4.63 12.86 6.88
CA GLU A 30 -4.91 13.44 8.20
C GLU A 30 -4.89 12.43 9.36
N LYS A 31 -5.39 11.21 9.13
CA LYS A 31 -5.56 10.17 10.18
C LYS A 31 -4.65 8.97 10.03
N ILE A 32 -4.16 8.72 8.82
CA ILE A 32 -3.47 7.49 8.46
C ILE A 32 -2.32 7.80 7.50
N ILE A 33 -1.38 6.87 7.45
CA ILE A 33 -0.30 6.85 6.47
C ILE A 33 -0.48 5.59 5.63
N ILE A 34 -0.71 5.76 4.33
CA ILE A 34 -0.76 4.64 3.39
C ILE A 34 0.68 4.28 3.02
N ILE A 35 0.98 3.00 3.04
CA ILE A 35 2.31 2.45 2.81
C ILE A 35 2.23 1.45 1.69
N LEU A 36 3.15 1.58 0.73
CA LEU A 36 3.42 0.56 -0.27
C LEU A 36 4.76 -0.09 0.04
N LEU A 37 4.77 -1.40 0.25
CA LEU A 37 5.97 -2.20 0.47
C LEU A 37 6.54 -2.70 -0.86
N GLU A 38 7.86 -2.71 -0.98
CA GLU A 38 8.61 -3.30 -2.08
C GLU A 38 8.74 -4.81 -1.86
N ILE A 39 7.65 -5.54 -2.10
CA ILE A 39 7.66 -7.01 -2.07
C ILE A 39 8.15 -7.51 -3.45
N PRO A 40 9.15 -8.41 -3.50
CA PRO A 40 9.64 -8.96 -4.76
C PRO A 40 8.53 -9.65 -5.57
N PHE A 41 8.53 -9.47 -6.89
CA PHE A 41 7.55 -10.07 -7.80
C PHE A 41 7.45 -11.59 -7.65
N GLU A 42 8.57 -12.26 -7.41
CA GLU A 42 8.66 -13.72 -7.26
C GLU A 42 8.13 -14.23 -5.90
N ASN A 43 7.72 -13.33 -5.00
CA ASN A 43 7.21 -13.71 -3.69
C ASN A 43 5.82 -14.37 -3.81
N ASN A 44 5.78 -15.67 -3.50
CA ASN A 44 4.56 -16.46 -3.57
C ASN A 44 3.76 -16.47 -2.26
N VAL A 45 4.31 -15.92 -1.18
CA VAL A 45 3.69 -15.93 0.17
C VAL A 45 2.98 -14.61 0.43
N TYR A 46 3.67 -13.49 0.26
CA TYR A 46 3.15 -12.15 0.54
C TYR A 46 2.83 -11.47 -0.77
N LYS A 47 1.55 -11.24 -1.05
CA LYS A 47 1.10 -10.66 -2.32
C LYS A 47 0.36 -9.34 -2.17
N ASN A 48 -0.13 -9.04 -0.98
CA ASN A 48 -0.66 -7.72 -0.61
C ASN A 48 0.46 -6.91 0.02
N ASN A 49 0.80 -5.79 -0.62
CA ASN A 49 1.88 -4.92 -0.20
C ASN A 49 1.42 -3.49 0.11
N ILE A 50 0.10 -3.27 0.21
CA ILE A 50 -0.48 -1.99 0.59
C ILE A 50 -1.17 -2.13 1.93
N LEU A 51 -0.88 -1.20 2.83
CA LEU A 51 -1.50 -1.11 4.14
C LEU A 51 -1.59 0.33 4.60
N ALA A 52 -2.53 0.61 5.50
CA ALA A 52 -2.60 1.87 6.23
C ALA A 52 -2.20 1.65 7.69
N VAL A 53 -1.46 2.61 8.23
CA VAL A 53 -1.15 2.69 9.65
C VAL A 53 -1.62 4.01 10.23
N ASP A 54 -1.95 4.04 11.51
CA ASP A 54 -2.12 5.30 12.24
C ASP A 54 -0.75 5.93 12.57
N TYR A 55 -0.76 7.15 13.13
CA TYR A 55 0.44 7.86 13.55
C TYR A 55 1.18 7.21 14.75
N ASN A 56 0.62 6.15 15.34
CA ASN A 56 1.29 5.33 16.36
C ASN A 56 1.90 4.05 15.77
N GLY A 57 1.72 3.80 14.46
CA GLY A 57 2.21 2.59 13.79
C GLY A 57 1.30 1.36 13.94
N ASN A 58 0.08 1.55 14.43
CA ASN A 58 -0.92 0.48 14.45
C ASN A 58 -1.46 0.28 13.03
N VAL A 59 -1.57 -0.97 12.59
CA VAL A 59 -2.18 -1.27 11.29
C VAL A 59 -3.68 -1.02 11.40
N VAL A 60 -4.21 -0.14 10.54
CA VAL A 60 -5.64 0.17 10.47
C VAL A 60 -6.33 -0.79 9.51
N TRP A 61 -5.75 -0.98 8.33
CA TRP A 61 -6.21 -1.96 7.35
C TRP A 61 -5.05 -2.40 6.45
N THR A 62 -5.20 -3.58 5.84
CA THR A 62 -4.31 -4.11 4.81
C THR A 62 -5.15 -4.44 3.58
N LEU A 63 -4.66 -4.10 2.39
CA LEU A 63 -5.34 -4.44 1.15
C LEU A 63 -5.60 -5.96 1.10
N ASN A 64 -6.82 -6.34 0.70
CA ASN A 64 -7.16 -7.71 0.39
C ASN A 64 -7.69 -7.80 -1.04
N ASN A 65 -6.84 -8.20 -1.98
CA ASN A 65 -7.19 -8.37 -3.39
C ASN A 65 -7.47 -9.84 -3.79
N ILE A 66 -7.72 -10.71 -2.80
CA ILE A 66 -8.10 -12.10 -3.07
C ILE A 66 -9.43 -12.12 -3.85
N GLY A 67 -9.47 -12.90 -4.93
CA GLY A 67 -10.67 -13.10 -5.74
C GLY A 67 -10.89 -12.08 -6.86
N TYR A 68 -10.13 -10.98 -6.90
CA TYR A 68 -10.26 -9.98 -7.96
C TYR A 68 -9.57 -10.39 -9.27
N THR A 69 -8.55 -11.23 -9.19
CA THR A 69 -7.90 -11.83 -10.37
C THR A 69 -7.44 -13.25 -10.05
N LYS A 70 -7.19 -14.07 -11.09
CA LYS A 70 -6.61 -15.41 -10.90
C LYS A 70 -5.23 -15.38 -10.24
N ASN A 71 -4.44 -14.34 -10.51
CA ASN A 71 -3.07 -14.20 -10.02
C ASN A 71 -2.89 -12.87 -9.28
N ILE A 72 -2.61 -12.94 -7.99
CA ILE A 72 -2.28 -11.75 -7.22
C ILE A 72 -0.79 -11.44 -7.42
N TYR A 73 -0.48 -10.17 -7.71
CA TYR A 73 0.89 -9.65 -7.76
C TYR A 73 1.01 -8.46 -6.81
N PRO A 74 2.21 -8.18 -6.27
CA PRO A 74 2.50 -6.92 -5.59
C PRO A 74 2.18 -5.72 -6.50
N MET A 75 1.64 -4.67 -5.90
CA MET A 75 1.45 -3.39 -6.59
C MET A 75 2.79 -2.67 -6.69
N GLU A 76 3.03 -1.97 -7.79
CA GLU A 76 4.29 -1.25 -8.03
C GLU A 76 4.16 0.25 -7.80
N GLN A 77 2.94 0.79 -7.91
CA GLN A 77 2.67 2.22 -7.78
C GLN A 77 1.36 2.45 -7.04
N ILE A 78 1.32 3.54 -6.25
CA ILE A 78 0.10 4.09 -5.66
C ILE A 78 0.02 5.58 -5.92
N ASN A 79 -1.19 6.09 -6.17
CA ASN A 79 -1.49 7.51 -6.30
C ASN A 79 -2.82 7.83 -5.60
N LEU A 80 -2.94 9.03 -5.03
CA LEU A 80 -4.19 9.51 -4.45
C LEU A 80 -4.87 10.46 -5.46
N ILE A 81 -6.13 10.17 -5.81
CA ILE A 81 -6.94 10.99 -6.72
C ILE A 81 -8.38 10.99 -6.19
N ASP A 82 -8.95 12.18 -5.96
CA ASP A 82 -10.33 12.37 -5.51
C ASP A 82 -10.71 11.44 -4.32
N ASP A 83 -9.87 11.41 -3.29
CA ASP A 83 -10.02 10.57 -2.08
C ASP A 83 -9.98 9.05 -2.29
N TYR A 84 -9.61 8.60 -3.49
CA TYR A 84 -9.36 7.20 -3.78
C TYR A 84 -7.88 6.91 -3.99
N LEU A 85 -7.47 5.74 -3.51
CA LEU A 85 -6.15 5.20 -3.78
C LEU A 85 -6.19 4.38 -5.07
N TYR A 86 -5.37 4.76 -6.03
CA TYR A 86 -5.18 4.03 -7.27
C TYR A 86 -3.87 3.26 -7.20
N ALA A 87 -3.96 1.94 -7.19
CA ALA A 87 -2.81 1.04 -7.18
C ALA A 87 -2.63 0.37 -8.54
N THR A 88 -1.40 0.28 -9.04
CA THR A 88 -1.09 -0.40 -10.31
C THR A 88 0.01 -1.42 -10.11
N ASP A 89 -0.15 -2.62 -10.67
CA ASP A 89 0.91 -3.65 -10.69
C ASP A 89 1.70 -3.69 -12.00
N PHE A 90 2.69 -4.58 -12.06
CA PHE A 90 3.59 -4.76 -13.19
C PHE A 90 2.87 -5.02 -14.53
N TYR A 91 1.70 -5.65 -14.51
CA TYR A 91 0.92 -5.95 -15.72
C TYR A 91 -0.06 -4.84 -16.10
N GLY A 92 0.04 -3.67 -15.46
CA GLY A 92 -0.84 -2.54 -15.73
C GLY A 92 -2.25 -2.73 -15.19
N ARG A 93 -2.46 -3.68 -14.30
CA ARG A 93 -3.76 -3.89 -13.65
C ARG A 93 -3.93 -2.85 -12.55
N ARG A 94 -5.06 -2.16 -12.56
CA ARG A 94 -5.35 -1.03 -11.69
C ARG A 94 -6.48 -1.37 -10.73
N LEU A 95 -6.26 -1.04 -9.46
CA LEU A 95 -7.27 -1.10 -8.41
C LEU A 95 -7.62 0.32 -7.98
N LYS A 96 -8.91 0.61 -7.92
CA LYS A 96 -9.44 1.77 -7.18
C LYS A 96 -9.81 1.30 -5.79
N ILE A 97 -9.23 1.89 -4.76
CA ILE A 97 -9.32 1.44 -3.38
C ILE A 97 -9.86 2.59 -2.51
N SER A 98 -10.80 2.27 -1.63
CA SER A 98 -11.27 3.18 -0.57
C SER A 98 -10.14 3.42 0.43
N VAL A 99 -9.78 4.68 0.62
CA VAL A 99 -8.73 5.09 1.57
C VAL A 99 -9.11 4.78 3.02
N ASP A 100 -10.39 4.88 3.35
CA ASP A 100 -10.88 4.69 4.72
C ASP A 100 -10.89 3.21 5.13
N THR A 101 -11.20 2.31 4.18
CA THR A 101 -11.48 0.90 4.48
C THR A 101 -10.45 -0.08 3.89
N GLY A 102 -9.67 0.34 2.89
CA GLY A 102 -8.81 -0.56 2.11
C GLY A 102 -9.57 -1.47 1.15
N GLU A 103 -10.89 -1.28 1.00
CA GLU A 103 -11.73 -2.09 0.11
C GLU A 103 -11.53 -1.68 -1.34
N ILE A 104 -11.50 -2.67 -2.23
CA ILE A 104 -11.43 -2.46 -3.67
C ILE A 104 -12.83 -2.09 -4.16
N ILE A 105 -12.92 -0.92 -4.78
CA ILE A 105 -14.15 -0.39 -5.38
C ILE A 105 -14.23 -0.77 -6.86
N GLU A 106 -13.10 -0.78 -7.55
CA GLU A 106 -13.05 -1.06 -8.99
C GLU A 106 -11.74 -1.76 -9.37
N PHE A 107 -11.84 -2.62 -10.39
CA PHE A 107 -10.70 -3.22 -11.05
C PHE A 107 -10.75 -2.88 -12.55
N SER A 108 -9.62 -2.45 -13.10
CA SER A 108 -9.45 -2.25 -14.54
C SER A 108 -8.06 -2.70 -14.99
N ILE A 109 -7.88 -2.85 -16.31
CA ILE A 109 -6.57 -3.14 -16.91
C ILE A 109 -6.27 -1.99 -17.85
N SER A 110 -5.12 -1.32 -17.66
CA SER A 110 -4.67 -0.35 -18.66
C SER A 110 -4.35 -1.09 -19.95
N LYS A 111 -4.99 -0.68 -21.04
CA LYS A 111 -4.47 -0.95 -22.38
C LYS A 111 -3.28 -0.05 -22.68
#